data_AF-A0A372R464-F1
#
_entry.id   AF-A0A372R464-F1
#
_cell.length_a   1.000
_cell.length_b   1.000
_cell.length_c   1.000
_cell.angle_alpha   90.00
_cell.angle_beta   90.00
_cell.angle_gamma   90.00
#
_symmetry.space_group_name_H-M   'P 1'
#
loop_
_entity.id
_entity.type
_entity.pdbx_description
1 polymer ?
#
loop_
_entity_poly.entity_id
_entity_poly.type
_entity_poly.pdbx_seq_one_letter_code
_entity_poly.pdbx_strand_id
1 'polypeptide(L)'
;MLSKSLQYTYHALRQNGIIPRMPWWWGSWLLFPISSAQLIYAYLLHPDIFPKNYDKFITSRSTTYVNPKPSDFSDAMPWPVGREIVDRIGILASLYYPEFYSSKLHGRDVPPLPDNLKPIQPVLEIAHPAHSKMLCAMLHHEEPSCLVTYTKFIAKEGIDALKFMGIVYTISLILSGKSRPNGGITTILSYAIPEIFKGATFITMAIATSWALFCGFQKILPNKFMPISRFYLNGFIGGMWILVEKPNRRLDIGMYSLRLSIETLWKLLVKKGKVRNIRNGEAIYFSLAMGFIMAIRKNQPKSITSPYIRFALSRLLGE
;
A
#
# COMPACT_ATOMS: atom_id res chain seq x y z
N MET A 1 -1.56 -12.76 14.56
CA MET A 1 -2.72 -13.40 15.20
C MET A 1 -4.03 -12.67 14.90
N LEU A 2 -4.17 -11.37 15.16
CA LEU A 2 -5.44 -10.65 14.97
C LEU A 2 -6.07 -10.82 13.56
N SER A 3 -5.31 -10.67 12.48
CA SER A 3 -5.82 -10.85 11.11
C SER A 3 -6.40 -12.26 10.88
N LYS A 4 -5.75 -13.30 11.42
CA LYS A 4 -6.21 -14.69 11.32
C LYS A 4 -7.40 -14.96 12.23
N SER A 5 -7.42 -14.40 13.44
CA SER A 5 -8.59 -14.44 14.33
C SER A 5 -9.83 -13.87 13.65
N LEU A 6 -9.71 -12.67 13.07
CA LEU A 6 -10.80 -12.02 12.36
C LEU A 6 -11.25 -12.83 11.14
N GLN A 7 -10.32 -13.43 10.39
CA GLN A 7 -10.64 -14.30 9.25
C GLN A 7 -11.40 -15.56 9.68
N TYR A 8 -10.95 -16.24 10.73
CA TYR A 8 -11.64 -17.44 11.23
C TYR A 8 -12.99 -17.11 11.84
N THR A 9 -13.09 -15.98 12.54
CA THR A 9 -14.37 -15.48 13.06
C THR A 9 -15.34 -15.22 11.90
N TYR A 10 -14.88 -14.56 10.83
CA TYR A 10 -15.69 -14.35 9.63
C TYR A 10 -16.17 -15.69 9.03
N HIS A 11 -15.30 -16.70 8.90
CA HIS A 11 -15.69 -18.01 8.39
C HIS A 11 -16.67 -18.74 9.32
N ALA A 12 -16.47 -18.69 10.64
CA ALA A 12 -17.35 -19.30 11.64
C ALA A 12 -18.75 -18.67 11.59
N LEU A 13 -18.83 -17.33 11.57
CA LEU A 13 -20.09 -16.60 11.46
C LEU A 13 -20.83 -16.89 10.14
N ARG A 14 -20.08 -17.07 9.04
CA ARG A 14 -20.64 -17.49 7.74
C ARG A 14 -21.18 -18.92 7.78
N GLN A 15 -20.47 -19.85 8.43
CA GLN A 15 -20.91 -21.25 8.58
C GLN A 15 -22.17 -21.37 9.44
N ASN A 16 -22.31 -20.51 10.46
CA ASN A 16 -23.50 -20.44 11.31
C ASN A 16 -24.69 -19.71 10.68
N GLY A 17 -24.57 -19.24 9.44
CA GLY A 17 -25.64 -18.50 8.77
C GLY A 17 -25.89 -17.08 9.30
N ILE A 18 -25.07 -16.58 10.24
CA ILE A 18 -25.23 -15.25 10.85
C ILE A 18 -24.92 -14.15 9.82
N ILE A 19 -23.87 -14.35 9.00
CA ILE A 19 -23.54 -13.41 7.92
C ILE A 19 -24.22 -13.88 6.62
N PRO A 20 -25.22 -13.15 6.08
CA PRO A 20 -25.91 -13.54 4.86
C PRO A 20 -24.97 -13.48 3.64
N ARG A 21 -25.29 -14.23 2.58
CA ARG A 21 -24.53 -14.19 1.32
C ARG A 21 -24.71 -12.82 0.68
N MET A 22 -23.69 -11.98 0.86
CA MET A 22 -23.68 -10.64 0.28
C MET A 22 -23.66 -10.70 -1.25
N PRO A 23 -24.23 -9.69 -1.93
CA PRO A 23 -24.08 -9.50 -3.36
C PRO A 23 -22.61 -9.42 -3.77
N TRP A 24 -22.31 -9.71 -5.03
CA TRP A 24 -20.92 -9.72 -5.54
C TRP A 24 -20.22 -8.36 -5.39
N TRP A 25 -20.97 -7.26 -5.45
CA TRP A 25 -20.48 -5.88 -5.29
C TRP A 25 -20.24 -5.49 -3.82
N TRP A 26 -20.75 -6.27 -2.85
CA TRP A 26 -20.52 -6.07 -1.41
C TRP A 26 -19.75 -7.24 -0.80
N GLY A 27 -18.62 -7.58 -1.41
CA GLY A 27 -17.81 -8.74 -1.05
C GLY A 27 -16.64 -8.41 -0.12
N SER A 28 -15.99 -9.46 0.39
CA SER A 28 -14.74 -9.35 1.17
C SER A 28 -13.59 -8.67 0.43
N TRP A 29 -13.70 -8.52 -0.90
CA TRP A 29 -12.74 -7.78 -1.70
C TRP A 29 -12.71 -6.28 -1.33
N LEU A 30 -13.82 -5.70 -0.84
CA LEU A 30 -13.90 -4.29 -0.41
C LEU A 30 -13.01 -3.97 0.79
N LEU A 31 -12.64 -4.98 1.57
CA LEU A 31 -11.78 -4.81 2.74
C LEU A 31 -10.45 -4.17 2.34
N PHE A 32 -9.88 -4.56 1.21
CA PHE A 32 -8.60 -4.00 0.77
C PHE A 32 -8.73 -2.55 0.29
N PRO A 33 -9.60 -2.16 -0.67
CA PRO A 33 -9.85 -0.77 -1.05
C PRO A 33 -10.13 0.17 0.13
N ILE A 34 -11.02 -0.22 1.04
CA ILE A 34 -11.40 0.60 2.20
C ILE A 34 -10.19 0.78 3.13
N SER A 35 -9.43 -0.30 3.36
CA SER A 35 -8.22 -0.23 4.19
C SER A 35 -7.15 0.63 3.53
N SER A 36 -6.94 0.46 2.23
CA SER A 36 -5.97 1.22 1.43
C SER A 36 -6.29 2.72 1.41
N ALA A 37 -7.57 3.10 1.38
CA ALA A 37 -7.99 4.50 1.51
C ALA A 37 -7.42 5.15 2.77
N GLN A 38 -7.59 4.50 3.93
CA GLN A 38 -7.05 5.02 5.18
C GLN A 38 -5.52 4.87 5.27
N LEU A 39 -4.96 3.80 4.72
CA LEU A 39 -3.51 3.59 4.74
C LEU A 39 -2.77 4.64 3.91
N ILE A 40 -3.27 5.03 2.72
CA ILE A 40 -2.69 6.12 1.93
C ILE A 40 -2.77 7.45 2.68
N TYR A 41 -3.92 7.75 3.32
CA TYR A 41 -4.05 8.96 4.15
C TYR A 41 -3.01 9.00 5.27
N ALA A 42 -2.89 7.91 6.05
CA ALA A 42 -1.92 7.81 7.12
C ALA A 42 -0.48 7.85 6.60
N TYR A 43 -0.20 7.18 5.48
CA TYR A 43 1.11 7.16 4.83
C TYR A 43 1.59 8.56 4.44
N LEU A 44 0.71 9.42 3.94
CA LEU A 44 1.09 10.76 3.47
C LEU A 44 1.12 11.82 4.58
N LEU A 45 0.20 11.76 5.55
CA LEU A 45 0.01 12.84 6.53
C LEU A 45 0.49 12.49 7.94
N HIS A 46 0.67 11.21 8.24
CA HIS A 46 1.05 10.74 9.57
C HIS A 46 2.13 9.64 9.47
N PRO A 47 3.32 9.96 8.94
CA PRO A 47 4.42 9.00 8.83
C PRO A 47 4.85 8.43 10.19
N ASP A 48 4.65 9.18 11.27
CA ASP A 48 5.01 8.79 12.63
C ASP A 48 4.22 7.58 13.17
N ILE A 49 2.98 7.39 12.70
CA ILE A 49 2.12 6.27 13.13
C ILE A 49 2.04 5.15 12.08
N PHE A 50 2.61 5.37 10.89
CA PHE A 50 2.54 4.42 9.79
C PHE A 50 3.56 3.26 9.98
N PRO A 51 3.23 2.01 9.62
CA PRO A 51 4.15 0.89 9.81
C PRO A 51 5.43 1.04 8.97
N LYS A 52 6.60 1.15 9.63
CA LYS A 52 7.91 1.38 8.99
C LYS A 52 8.27 0.36 7.90
N ASN A 53 7.99 -0.92 8.12
CA ASN A 53 8.25 -1.97 7.11
C ASN A 53 7.40 -1.77 5.86
N TYR A 54 6.18 -1.26 6.03
CA TYR A 54 5.29 -1.01 4.91
C TYR A 54 5.67 0.27 4.17
N ASP A 55 6.09 1.31 4.90
CA ASP A 55 6.67 2.53 4.33
C ASP A 55 7.88 2.21 3.46
N LYS A 56 8.83 1.43 3.99
CA LYS A 56 10.01 0.99 3.25
C LYS A 56 9.65 0.20 1.98
N PHE A 57 8.67 -0.70 2.09
CA PHE A 57 8.21 -1.51 0.95
C PHE A 57 7.61 -0.64 -0.18
N ILE A 58 6.76 0.33 0.16
CA ILE A 58 6.15 1.23 -0.82
C ILE A 58 7.23 2.14 -1.44
N THR A 59 8.05 2.76 -0.59
CA THR A 59 9.07 3.72 -1.03
C THR A 59 10.13 3.06 -1.92
N SER A 60 10.61 1.86 -1.58
CA SER A 60 11.61 1.14 -2.39
C SER A 60 11.11 0.76 -3.77
N ARG A 61 9.79 0.59 -3.92
CA ARG A 61 9.10 0.25 -5.17
C ARG A 61 8.65 1.47 -5.96
N SER A 62 8.90 2.67 -5.43
CA SER A 62 8.39 3.92 -5.98
C SER A 62 9.47 4.79 -6.62
N THR A 63 10.63 4.22 -6.96
CA THR A 63 11.83 4.98 -7.37
C THR A 63 11.68 5.85 -8.63
N THR A 64 10.65 5.62 -9.47
CA THR A 64 10.36 6.48 -10.64
C THR A 64 9.62 7.76 -10.26
N TYR A 65 8.97 7.81 -9.09
CA TYR A 65 8.27 9.00 -8.58
C TYR A 65 8.99 9.58 -7.35
N VAL A 66 9.62 8.72 -6.58
CA VAL A 66 10.53 9.03 -5.48
C VAL A 66 11.94 8.94 -6.03
N ASN A 67 12.29 9.96 -6.82
CA ASN A 67 13.49 9.94 -7.64
C ASN A 67 14.76 9.88 -6.77
N PRO A 68 15.65 8.89 -6.98
CA PRO A 68 16.97 8.92 -6.37
C PRO A 68 17.76 10.10 -6.95
N LYS A 69 18.86 10.45 -6.28
CA LYS A 69 19.78 11.45 -6.80
C LYS A 69 20.24 11.06 -8.22
N PRO A 70 20.09 11.93 -9.24
CA PRO A 70 20.59 11.65 -10.58
C PRO A 70 22.11 11.45 -10.56
N SER A 71 22.63 10.54 -11.41
CA SER A 71 24.07 10.27 -11.50
C SER A 71 24.90 11.49 -11.88
N ASP A 72 24.31 12.38 -12.67
CA ASP A 72 24.99 13.53 -13.25
C ASP A 72 24.85 14.79 -12.36
N PHE A 73 24.21 14.66 -11.19
CA PHE A 73 23.97 15.76 -10.26
C PHE A 73 25.13 15.94 -9.28
N SER A 74 25.56 17.19 -9.07
CA SER A 74 26.72 17.52 -8.23
C SER A 74 26.66 16.91 -6.83
N ASP A 75 27.79 16.37 -6.35
CA ASP A 75 27.96 15.88 -4.97
C ASP A 75 27.95 16.96 -3.91
N ALA A 76 28.19 18.21 -4.29
CA ALA A 76 28.13 19.35 -3.38
C ALA A 76 26.69 19.79 -3.05
N MET A 77 25.69 19.41 -3.87
CA MET A 77 24.31 19.83 -3.69
C MET A 77 23.47 18.78 -2.97
N PRO A 78 22.65 19.17 -1.98
CA PRO A 78 21.77 18.24 -1.29
C PRO A 78 20.69 17.72 -2.24
N TRP A 79 20.36 16.43 -2.14
CA TRP A 79 19.21 15.83 -2.80
C TRP A 79 18.23 15.31 -1.75
N PRO A 80 16.92 15.53 -1.89
CA PRO A 80 15.97 15.10 -0.88
C PRO A 80 15.98 13.58 -0.71
N VAL A 81 15.87 13.15 0.54
CA VAL A 81 15.66 11.73 0.84
C VAL A 81 14.28 11.33 0.32
N GLY A 82 14.13 10.09 -0.17
CA GLY A 82 12.87 9.67 -0.80
C GLY A 82 11.62 9.89 0.05
N ARG A 83 11.75 9.79 1.38
CA ARG A 83 10.65 10.08 2.32
C ARG A 83 10.28 11.57 2.35
N GLU A 84 11.24 12.48 2.20
CA GLU A 84 10.99 13.92 2.17
C GLU A 84 10.11 14.31 0.98
N ILE A 85 10.34 13.69 -0.19
CA ILE A 85 9.50 13.86 -1.39
C ILE A 85 8.05 13.45 -1.07
N VAL A 86 7.86 12.29 -0.43
CA VAL A 86 6.52 11.79 -0.06
C VAL A 86 5.83 12.72 0.93
N ASP A 87 6.55 13.19 1.95
CA ASP A 87 5.99 14.09 2.98
C ASP A 87 5.53 15.43 2.39
N ARG A 88 6.15 15.88 1.28
CA ARG A 88 5.74 17.12 0.59
C ARG A 88 4.44 16.99 -0.18
N ILE A 89 4.00 15.79 -0.53
CA ILE A 89 2.69 15.58 -1.16
C ILE A 89 1.56 16.08 -0.25
N GLY A 90 1.65 15.76 1.05
CA GLY A 90 0.68 16.21 2.05
C GLY A 90 0.67 17.72 2.23
N ILE A 91 1.87 18.34 2.24
CA ILE A 91 2.03 19.80 2.36
C ILE A 91 1.47 20.50 1.11
N LEU A 92 1.81 20.03 -0.09
CA LEU A 92 1.29 20.58 -1.35
C LEU A 92 -0.23 20.49 -1.43
N ALA A 93 -0.83 19.40 -0.94
CA ALA A 93 -2.27 19.30 -0.83
C ALA A 93 -2.85 20.33 0.16
N SER A 94 -2.22 20.54 1.32
CA SER A 94 -2.66 21.57 2.29
C SER A 94 -2.56 23.00 1.73
N LEU A 95 -1.66 23.23 0.77
CA LEU A 95 -1.49 24.49 0.04
C LEU A 95 -2.38 24.58 -1.21
N TYR A 96 -3.39 23.71 -1.34
CA TYR A 96 -4.32 23.66 -2.47
C TYR A 96 -3.62 23.48 -3.83
N TYR A 97 -2.62 22.60 -3.91
CA TYR A 97 -1.93 22.23 -5.15
C TYR A 97 -1.43 23.45 -5.96
N PRO A 98 -0.39 24.14 -5.46
CA PRO A 98 0.10 25.36 -6.10
C PRO A 98 0.58 25.11 -7.54
N GLU A 99 0.44 26.14 -8.37
CA GLU A 99 1.04 26.17 -9.70
C GLU A 99 2.57 26.16 -9.60
N PHE A 100 3.22 25.69 -10.66
CA PHE A 100 4.67 25.66 -10.79
C PHE A 100 5.11 26.64 -11.86
N TYR A 101 6.14 27.41 -11.52
CA TYR A 101 6.83 28.30 -12.44
C TYR A 101 8.27 27.81 -12.57
N SER A 102 8.66 27.44 -13.79
CA SER A 102 10.01 26.95 -14.03
C SER A 102 11.01 28.10 -13.94
N SER A 103 12.04 27.92 -13.09
CA SER A 103 13.19 28.83 -12.99
C SER A 103 13.95 28.95 -14.31
N LYS A 104 13.92 27.91 -15.16
CA LYS A 104 14.55 27.93 -16.50
C LYS A 104 13.88 28.91 -17.46
N LEU A 105 12.57 29.14 -17.31
CA LEU A 105 11.80 30.06 -18.17
C LEU A 105 11.63 31.45 -17.55
N HIS A 106 11.47 31.54 -16.23
CA HIS A 106 11.10 32.77 -15.54
C HIS A 106 12.26 33.39 -14.74
N GLY A 107 13.44 32.76 -14.74
CA GLY A 107 14.62 33.28 -14.06
C GLY A 107 14.38 33.53 -12.57
N ARG A 108 14.59 34.78 -12.13
CA ARG A 108 14.44 35.22 -10.73
C ARG A 108 13.02 35.62 -10.34
N ASP A 109 12.08 35.63 -11.28
CA ASP A 109 10.68 36.06 -11.03
C ASP A 109 9.81 34.94 -10.46
N VAL A 110 10.42 33.83 -10.03
CA VAL A 110 9.73 32.70 -9.41
C VAL A 110 9.40 33.04 -7.94
N PRO A 111 8.14 32.87 -7.50
CA PRO A 111 7.77 33.10 -6.11
C PRO A 111 8.64 32.28 -5.14
N PRO A 112 9.06 32.86 -4.00
CA PRO A 112 9.88 32.15 -3.04
C PRO A 112 9.14 30.94 -2.48
N LEU A 113 9.85 29.81 -2.42
CA LEU A 113 9.28 28.56 -1.92
C LEU A 113 9.14 28.63 -0.39
N PRO A 114 7.97 28.27 0.17
CA PRO A 114 7.79 28.18 1.62
C PRO A 114 8.85 27.30 2.29
N ASP A 115 9.24 27.63 3.53
CA ASP A 115 10.34 26.95 4.25
C ASP A 115 10.17 25.42 4.31
N ASN A 116 8.93 24.97 4.47
CA ASN A 116 8.60 23.55 4.51
C ASN A 116 8.84 22.84 3.17
N LEU A 117 8.84 23.54 2.04
CA LEU A 117 9.09 22.98 0.70
C LEU A 117 10.55 23.12 0.25
N LYS A 118 11.41 23.88 0.96
CA LYS A 118 12.83 24.03 0.60
C LYS A 118 13.59 22.71 0.32
N PRO A 119 13.35 21.59 1.04
CA PRO A 119 14.06 20.35 0.76
C PRO A 119 13.84 19.78 -0.66
N ILE A 120 12.71 20.09 -1.30
CA ILE A 120 12.44 19.66 -2.69
C ILE A 120 12.88 20.68 -3.74
N GLN A 121 13.46 21.81 -3.33
CA GLN A 121 13.93 22.85 -4.23
C GLN A 121 14.90 22.33 -5.32
N PRO A 122 15.91 21.49 -5.01
CA PRO A 122 16.83 20.95 -6.04
C PRO A 122 16.09 20.18 -7.15
N VAL A 123 15.00 19.50 -6.79
CA VAL A 123 14.16 18.75 -7.74
C VAL A 123 13.37 19.71 -8.65
N LEU A 124 12.83 20.78 -8.07
CA LEU A 124 12.06 21.79 -8.80
C LEU A 124 12.93 22.63 -9.72
N GLU A 125 14.19 22.90 -9.36
CA GLU A 125 15.13 23.67 -10.18
C GLU A 125 15.50 22.95 -11.48
N ILE A 126 15.64 21.63 -11.45
CA ILE A 126 15.94 20.83 -12.64
C ILE A 126 14.69 20.45 -13.44
N ALA A 127 13.49 20.69 -12.89
CA ALA A 127 12.24 20.24 -13.49
C ALA A 127 11.99 20.82 -14.90
N HIS A 128 11.36 20.00 -15.73
CA HIS A 128 11.06 20.33 -17.11
C HIS A 128 10.10 21.53 -17.19
N PRO A 129 10.37 22.52 -18.05
CA PRO A 129 9.60 23.77 -18.11
C PRO A 129 8.13 23.61 -18.53
N ALA A 130 7.79 22.48 -19.16
CA ALA A 130 6.42 22.17 -19.57
C ALA A 130 5.47 21.82 -18.39
N HIS A 131 5.99 21.65 -17.18
CA HIS A 131 5.14 21.44 -16.00
C HIS A 131 4.45 22.75 -15.61
N SER A 132 3.15 22.69 -15.38
CA SER A 132 2.37 23.79 -14.80
C SER A 132 2.00 23.55 -13.33
N LYS A 133 2.06 22.31 -12.85
CA LYS A 133 1.68 21.93 -11.49
C LYS A 133 2.90 21.50 -10.68
N MET A 134 3.03 22.02 -9.46
CA MET A 134 4.21 21.77 -8.61
C MET A 134 4.34 20.31 -8.19
N LEU A 135 3.22 19.62 -7.93
CA LEU A 135 3.26 18.21 -7.59
C LEU A 135 3.73 17.34 -8.76
N CYS A 136 3.38 17.67 -10.01
CA CYS A 136 3.90 16.98 -11.19
C CYS A 136 5.40 17.25 -11.38
N ALA A 137 5.80 18.53 -11.25
CA ALA A 137 7.21 18.94 -11.34
C ALA A 137 8.09 18.24 -10.30
N MET A 138 7.57 18.01 -9.09
CA MET A 138 8.28 17.28 -8.03
C MET A 138 8.36 15.77 -8.30
N LEU A 139 7.25 15.15 -8.73
CA LEU A 139 7.17 13.69 -8.86
C LEU A 139 7.82 13.15 -10.13
N HIS A 140 7.82 13.91 -11.23
CA HIS A 140 8.41 13.48 -12.49
C HIS A 140 9.09 14.66 -13.22
N HIS A 141 10.10 15.23 -12.56
CA HIS A 141 10.82 16.42 -12.99
C HIS A 141 11.42 16.31 -14.41
N GLU A 142 11.93 15.15 -14.80
CA GLU A 142 12.52 14.93 -16.13
C GLU A 142 11.49 14.87 -17.26
N GLU A 143 10.38 14.19 -17.01
CA GLU A 143 9.43 13.82 -18.05
C GLU A 143 8.23 14.78 -18.06
N PRO A 144 7.93 15.47 -19.17
CA PRO A 144 6.79 16.37 -19.25
C PRO A 144 5.45 15.64 -19.16
N SER A 145 5.39 14.39 -19.60
CA SER A 145 4.14 13.61 -19.65
C SER A 145 3.97 12.68 -18.45
N CYS A 146 2.84 12.85 -17.74
CA CYS A 146 2.44 11.93 -16.66
C CYS A 146 2.26 10.49 -17.18
N LEU A 147 1.80 10.32 -18.43
CA LEU A 147 1.53 9.00 -19.00
C LEU A 147 2.83 8.26 -19.32
N VAL A 148 3.85 8.97 -19.84
CA VAL A 148 5.16 8.39 -20.10
C VAL A 148 5.84 7.96 -18.80
N THR A 149 5.74 8.77 -17.75
CA THR A 149 6.23 8.39 -16.41
C THR A 149 5.50 7.15 -15.88
N TYR A 150 4.17 7.11 -16.04
CA TYR A 150 3.36 5.98 -15.62
C TYR A 150 3.72 4.67 -16.33
N THR A 151 3.96 4.71 -17.65
CA THR A 151 4.39 3.52 -18.40
C THR A 151 5.81 3.09 -18.03
N LYS A 152 6.74 4.04 -17.86
CA LYS A 152 8.09 3.78 -17.35
C LYS A 152 8.05 3.12 -15.97
N PHE A 153 7.16 3.60 -15.09
CA PHE A 153 6.96 3.01 -13.77
C PHE A 153 6.47 1.57 -13.87
N ILE A 154 5.41 1.30 -14.66
CA ILE A 154 4.88 -0.06 -14.83
C ILE A 154 5.95 -1.01 -15.37
N ALA A 155 6.74 -0.58 -16.36
CA ALA A 155 7.78 -1.42 -16.95
C ALA A 155 8.85 -1.78 -15.92
N LYS A 156 9.34 -0.80 -15.15
CA LYS A 156 10.37 -1.01 -14.13
C LYS A 156 9.86 -1.82 -12.95
N GLU A 157 8.79 -1.35 -12.30
CA GLU A 157 8.23 -1.98 -11.11
C GLU A 157 7.61 -3.34 -11.44
N GLY A 158 7.08 -3.53 -12.64
CA GLY A 158 6.55 -4.82 -13.11
C GLY A 158 7.60 -5.92 -13.07
N ILE A 159 8.83 -5.64 -13.54
CA ILE A 159 9.94 -6.60 -13.50
C ILE A 159 10.32 -6.93 -12.05
N ASP A 160 10.42 -5.92 -11.19
CA ASP A 160 10.81 -6.13 -9.79
C ASP A 160 9.71 -6.77 -8.95
N ALA A 161 8.43 -6.52 -9.27
CA ALA A 161 7.29 -7.21 -8.69
C ALA A 161 7.23 -8.68 -9.14
N LEU A 162 7.53 -8.98 -10.42
CA LEU A 162 7.64 -10.36 -10.90
C LEU A 162 8.75 -11.13 -10.17
N LYS A 163 9.95 -10.54 -10.01
CA LYS A 163 11.04 -11.14 -9.24
C LYS A 163 10.63 -11.43 -7.80
N PHE A 164 10.03 -10.44 -7.13
CA PHE A 164 9.58 -10.57 -5.75
C PHE A 164 8.52 -11.66 -5.59
N MET A 165 7.52 -11.67 -6.46
CA MET A 165 6.48 -12.69 -6.43
C MET A 165 7.04 -14.08 -6.75
N GLY A 166 7.99 -14.18 -7.69
CA GLY A 166 8.71 -15.41 -7.99
C GLY A 166 9.44 -15.98 -6.77
N ILE A 167 10.13 -15.14 -6.00
CA ILE A 167 10.81 -15.54 -4.75
C ILE A 167 9.79 -16.02 -3.71
N VAL A 168 8.72 -15.26 -3.48
CA VAL A 168 7.68 -15.61 -2.49
C VAL A 168 7.01 -16.94 -2.82
N TYR A 169 6.67 -17.17 -4.09
CA TYR A 169 6.05 -18.42 -4.53
C TYR A 169 7.02 -19.59 -4.46
N THR A 170 8.29 -19.38 -4.82
CA THR A 170 9.34 -20.42 -4.70
C THR A 170 9.52 -20.85 -3.25
N ILE A 171 9.65 -19.91 -2.31
CA ILE A 171 9.75 -20.21 -0.87
C ILE A 171 8.51 -20.96 -0.39
N SER A 172 7.32 -20.50 -0.79
CA SER A 172 6.06 -21.15 -0.42
C SER A 172 5.97 -22.59 -0.92
N LEU A 173 6.48 -22.87 -2.12
CA LEU A 173 6.54 -24.20 -2.69
C LEU A 173 7.46 -25.11 -1.88
N ILE A 174 8.68 -24.64 -1.56
CA ILE A 174 9.68 -25.36 -0.77
C ILE A 174 9.11 -25.71 0.62
N LEU A 175 8.54 -24.73 1.32
CA LEU A 175 7.97 -24.92 2.65
C LEU A 175 6.77 -25.86 2.67
N SER A 176 6.02 -25.94 1.58
CA SER A 176 4.84 -26.79 1.49
C SER A 176 5.13 -28.27 1.28
N GLY A 177 6.39 -28.66 1.07
CA GLY A 177 6.76 -30.05 0.74
C GLY A 177 6.18 -30.54 -0.59
N LYS A 178 5.43 -29.69 -1.31
CA LYS A 178 4.86 -29.95 -2.63
C LYS A 178 5.88 -29.75 -3.75
N SER A 179 7.18 -29.78 -3.44
CA SER A 179 8.25 -29.77 -4.45
C SER A 179 8.31 -31.07 -5.25
N ARG A 180 7.63 -32.14 -4.79
CA ARG A 180 7.46 -33.42 -5.50
C ARG A 180 5.99 -33.85 -5.57
N PRO A 181 5.14 -33.21 -6.39
CA PRO A 181 3.88 -33.82 -6.77
C PRO A 181 4.17 -34.90 -7.82
N ASN A 182 3.35 -35.94 -7.86
CA ASN A 182 3.41 -37.01 -8.88
C ASN A 182 3.30 -36.51 -10.34
N GLY A 183 3.06 -35.22 -10.58
CA GLY A 183 2.86 -34.59 -11.89
C GLY A 183 4.04 -33.79 -12.47
N GLY A 184 5.25 -33.91 -11.93
CA GLY A 184 6.46 -33.26 -12.48
C GLY A 184 6.49 -31.72 -12.37
N ILE A 185 7.59 -31.12 -12.82
CA ILE A 185 7.86 -29.67 -12.73
C ILE A 185 6.86 -28.85 -13.58
N THR A 186 6.40 -29.41 -14.70
CA THR A 186 5.46 -28.77 -15.63
C THR A 186 4.12 -28.46 -14.97
N THR A 187 3.62 -29.35 -14.12
CA THR A 187 2.38 -29.14 -13.35
C THR A 187 2.57 -28.05 -12.30
N ILE A 188 3.73 -27.97 -11.65
CA ILE A 188 4.00 -26.88 -10.68
C ILE A 188 4.01 -25.52 -11.39
N LEU A 189 4.70 -25.44 -12.52
CA LEU A 189 4.83 -24.19 -13.29
C LEU A 189 3.49 -23.70 -13.82
N SER A 190 2.62 -24.60 -14.31
CA SER A 190 1.31 -24.21 -14.84
C SER A 190 0.40 -23.57 -13.78
N TYR A 191 0.54 -23.94 -12.50
CA TYR A 191 -0.15 -23.27 -11.40
C TYR A 191 0.59 -22.05 -10.86
N ALA A 192 1.93 -22.08 -10.79
CA ALA A 192 2.71 -21.01 -10.17
C ALA A 192 2.78 -19.76 -11.05
N ILE A 193 3.00 -19.92 -12.36
CA ILE A 193 3.21 -18.80 -13.29
C ILE A 193 2.02 -17.83 -13.27
N PRO A 194 0.75 -18.26 -13.49
CA PRO A 194 -0.38 -17.33 -13.47
C PRO A 194 -0.54 -16.59 -12.14
N GLU A 195 -0.13 -17.19 -11.03
CA GLU A 195 -0.26 -16.59 -9.71
C GLU A 195 0.84 -15.57 -9.41
N ILE A 196 2.05 -15.82 -9.90
CA ILE A 196 3.14 -14.85 -9.90
C ILE A 196 2.74 -13.64 -10.73
N PHE A 197 2.21 -13.84 -11.94
CA PHE A 197 1.74 -12.76 -12.80
C PHE A 197 0.59 -11.96 -12.16
N LYS A 198 -0.44 -12.62 -11.62
CA LYS A 198 -1.53 -11.92 -10.91
C LYS A 198 -1.01 -11.10 -9.73
N GLY A 199 -0.11 -11.68 -8.94
CA GLY A 199 0.51 -10.98 -7.81
C GLY A 199 1.35 -9.79 -8.22
N ALA A 200 2.14 -9.93 -9.27
CA ALA A 200 2.97 -8.85 -9.79
C ALA A 200 2.11 -7.73 -10.38
N THR A 201 1.09 -8.08 -11.17
CA THR A 201 0.10 -7.13 -11.71
C THR A 201 -0.61 -6.40 -10.58
N PHE A 202 -1.07 -7.11 -9.55
CA PHE A 202 -1.73 -6.49 -8.40
C PHE A 202 -0.84 -5.46 -7.71
N ILE A 203 0.40 -5.82 -7.34
CA ILE A 203 1.33 -4.92 -6.66
C ILE A 203 1.67 -3.73 -7.55
N THR A 204 2.10 -3.99 -8.79
CA THR A 204 2.54 -2.97 -9.74
C THR A 204 1.43 -1.97 -10.02
N MET A 205 0.25 -2.46 -10.38
CA MET A 205 -0.86 -1.59 -10.79
C MET A 205 -1.50 -0.86 -9.61
N ALA A 206 -1.54 -1.45 -8.42
CA ALA A 206 -2.02 -0.74 -7.23
C ALA A 206 -1.12 0.47 -6.89
N ILE A 207 0.20 0.29 -6.91
CA ILE A 207 1.16 1.37 -6.66
C ILE A 207 1.16 2.37 -7.82
N ALA A 208 1.19 1.90 -9.08
CA ALA A 208 1.18 2.74 -10.28
C ALA A 208 -0.06 3.63 -10.33
N THR A 209 -1.25 3.06 -10.08
CA THR A 209 -2.51 3.81 -10.06
C THR A 209 -2.49 4.85 -8.94
N SER A 210 -1.98 4.50 -7.76
CA SER A 210 -1.90 5.45 -6.64
C SER A 210 -1.02 6.66 -7.00
N TRP A 211 0.13 6.44 -7.64
CA TRP A 211 0.97 7.53 -8.13
C TRP A 211 0.33 8.34 -9.25
N ALA A 212 -0.26 7.67 -10.23
CA ALA A 212 -0.94 8.32 -11.35
C ALA A 212 -2.09 9.22 -10.88
N LEU A 213 -2.84 8.81 -9.85
CA LEU A 213 -3.95 9.58 -9.31
C LEU A 213 -3.52 10.86 -8.60
N PHE A 214 -2.30 10.98 -8.07
CA PHE A 214 -1.80 12.26 -7.57
C PHE A 214 -1.72 13.33 -8.67
N CYS A 215 -1.27 12.94 -9.87
CA CYS A 215 -1.26 13.83 -11.04
C CYS A 215 -2.67 13.93 -11.66
N GLY A 216 -3.40 12.82 -11.77
CA GLY A 216 -4.72 12.75 -12.38
C GLY A 216 -5.76 13.60 -11.66
N PHE A 217 -5.78 13.59 -10.33
CA PHE A 217 -6.72 14.42 -9.57
C PHE A 217 -6.45 15.91 -9.70
N GLN A 218 -5.23 16.35 -10.01
CA GLN A 218 -4.97 17.77 -10.30
C GLN A 218 -5.54 18.20 -11.66
N LYS A 219 -5.67 17.27 -12.62
CA LYS A 219 -6.28 17.55 -13.92
C LYS A 219 -7.81 17.45 -13.88
N ILE A 220 -8.34 16.53 -13.08
CA ILE A 220 -9.78 16.23 -13.04
C ILE A 220 -10.53 17.06 -12.00
N LEU A 221 -9.93 17.32 -10.84
CA LEU A 221 -10.61 17.97 -9.71
C LEU A 221 -10.05 19.37 -9.44
N PRO A 222 -10.90 20.41 -9.31
CA PRO A 222 -10.45 21.78 -9.02
C PRO A 222 -9.63 21.86 -7.74
N ASN A 223 -8.50 22.57 -7.73
CA ASN A 223 -7.52 22.60 -6.62
C ASN A 223 -8.11 22.72 -5.20
N LYS A 224 -9.16 23.53 -5.00
CA LYS A 224 -9.82 23.75 -3.71
C LYS A 224 -10.79 22.64 -3.30
N PHE A 225 -11.22 21.79 -4.23
CA PHE A 225 -12.17 20.72 -3.96
C PHE A 225 -11.47 19.53 -3.27
N MET A 226 -11.80 19.28 -2.00
CA MET A 226 -11.32 18.12 -1.24
C MET A 226 -9.79 17.89 -1.29
N PRO A 227 -8.95 18.90 -0.99
CA PRO A 227 -7.51 18.79 -1.20
C PRO A 227 -6.89 17.60 -0.46
N ILE A 228 -7.29 17.38 0.79
CA ILE A 228 -6.79 16.27 1.60
C ILE A 228 -7.60 14.99 1.35
N SER A 229 -8.93 15.09 1.22
CA SER A 229 -9.79 13.91 1.13
C SER A 229 -9.58 13.09 -0.15
N ARG A 230 -8.98 13.68 -1.20
CA ARG A 230 -8.48 12.98 -2.39
C ARG A 230 -7.58 11.79 -2.06
N PHE A 231 -6.85 11.81 -0.94
CA PHE A 231 -5.99 10.71 -0.53
C PHE A 231 -6.77 9.44 -0.18
N TYR A 232 -7.96 9.57 0.42
CA TYR A 232 -8.84 8.43 0.66
C TYR A 232 -9.33 7.84 -0.66
N LEU A 233 -9.75 8.69 -1.59
CA LEU A 233 -10.20 8.25 -2.91
C LEU A 233 -9.07 7.57 -3.70
N ASN A 234 -7.85 8.12 -3.61
CA ASN A 234 -6.64 7.54 -4.20
C ASN A 234 -6.44 6.10 -3.72
N GLY A 235 -6.38 5.89 -2.40
CA GLY A 235 -6.17 4.56 -1.84
C GLY A 235 -7.31 3.59 -2.12
N PHE A 236 -8.55 4.07 -2.21
CA PHE A 236 -9.68 3.24 -2.60
C PHE A 236 -9.57 2.73 -4.04
N ILE A 237 -9.31 3.63 -4.99
CA ILE A 237 -9.18 3.29 -6.42
C ILE A 237 -7.94 2.41 -6.63
N GLY A 238 -6.78 2.79 -6.07
CA GLY A 238 -5.57 1.97 -6.12
C GLY A 238 -5.77 0.58 -5.52
N GLY A 239 -6.59 0.48 -4.46
CA GLY A 239 -6.95 -0.78 -3.84
C GLY A 239 -7.85 -1.69 -4.68
N MET A 240 -8.56 -1.19 -5.69
CA MET A 240 -9.44 -2.02 -6.53
C MET A 240 -8.68 -3.10 -7.31
N TRP A 241 -7.38 -2.91 -7.54
CA TRP A 241 -6.52 -3.91 -8.18
C TRP A 241 -6.48 -5.25 -7.45
N ILE A 242 -6.94 -5.33 -6.19
CA ILE A 242 -7.15 -6.59 -5.47
C ILE A 242 -8.07 -7.56 -6.23
N LEU A 243 -8.92 -7.06 -7.13
CA LEU A 243 -9.80 -7.90 -7.94
C LEU A 243 -9.04 -8.81 -8.92
N VAL A 244 -7.77 -8.51 -9.23
CA VAL A 244 -6.90 -9.40 -10.03
C VAL A 244 -6.55 -10.69 -9.25
N GLU A 245 -6.50 -10.61 -7.93
CA GLU A 245 -6.17 -11.77 -7.08
C GLU A 245 -7.28 -12.81 -7.02
N LYS A 246 -6.97 -14.03 -6.58
CA LYS A 246 -7.99 -15.05 -6.32
C LYS A 246 -8.80 -14.76 -5.05
N PRO A 247 -10.09 -15.12 -4.97
CA PRO A 247 -10.96 -14.81 -3.83
C PRO A 247 -10.39 -15.12 -2.44
N ASN A 248 -9.73 -16.27 -2.26
CA ASN A 248 -9.10 -16.64 -0.98
C ASN A 248 -7.98 -15.66 -0.60
N ARG A 249 -7.12 -15.32 -1.57
CA ARG A 249 -6.01 -14.38 -1.38
C ARG A 249 -6.49 -12.94 -1.19
N ARG A 250 -7.61 -12.55 -1.83
CA ARG A 250 -8.27 -11.24 -1.58
C ARG A 250 -8.65 -11.08 -0.12
N LEU A 251 -9.25 -12.11 0.49
CA LEU A 251 -9.62 -12.07 1.90
C LEU A 251 -8.37 -12.03 2.80
N ASP A 252 -7.36 -12.86 2.52
CA ASP A 252 -6.11 -12.85 3.31
C ASP A 252 -5.42 -11.47 3.31
N ILE A 253 -5.23 -10.89 2.12
CA ILE A 253 -4.60 -9.58 1.95
C ILE A 253 -5.50 -8.48 2.53
N GLY A 254 -6.81 -8.53 2.26
CA GLY A 254 -7.79 -7.57 2.78
C GLY A 254 -7.84 -7.54 4.30
N MET A 255 -7.81 -8.69 4.97
CA MET A 255 -7.79 -8.77 6.43
C MET A 255 -6.46 -8.31 7.03
N TYR A 256 -5.35 -8.57 6.33
CA TYR A 256 -4.05 -8.02 6.72
C TYR A 256 -4.04 -6.49 6.64
N SER A 257 -4.51 -5.91 5.53
CA SER A 257 -4.59 -4.46 5.36
C SER A 257 -5.59 -3.83 6.30
N LEU A 258 -6.72 -4.47 6.57
CA LEU A 258 -7.72 -4.01 7.55
C LEU A 258 -7.11 -3.91 8.93
N ARG A 259 -6.32 -4.90 9.35
CA ARG A 259 -5.59 -4.85 10.61
C ARG A 259 -4.69 -3.62 10.69
N LEU A 260 -3.90 -3.37 9.64
CA LEU A 260 -3.00 -2.20 9.59
C LEU A 260 -3.79 -0.88 9.60
N SER A 261 -4.92 -0.84 8.89
CA SER A 261 -5.80 0.34 8.83
C SER A 261 -6.43 0.65 10.19
N ILE A 262 -6.91 -0.38 10.91
CA ILE A 262 -7.43 -0.22 12.28
C ILE A 262 -6.31 0.28 13.22
N GLU A 263 -5.12 -0.28 13.11
CA GLU A 263 -3.97 0.13 13.93
C GLU A 263 -3.59 1.61 13.69
N THR A 264 -3.47 2.03 12.43
CA THR A 264 -3.13 3.42 12.10
C THR A 264 -4.26 4.38 12.46
N LEU A 265 -5.52 3.97 12.27
CA LEU A 265 -6.68 4.76 12.69
C LEU A 265 -6.74 4.93 14.22
N TRP A 266 -6.48 3.87 14.98
CA TRP A 266 -6.41 3.93 16.44
C TRP A 266 -5.32 4.90 16.91
N LYS A 267 -4.09 4.75 16.40
CA LYS A 267 -2.98 5.66 16.72
C LYS A 267 -3.29 7.11 16.35
N LEU A 268 -3.98 7.32 15.23
CA LEU A 268 -4.44 8.65 14.82
C LEU A 268 -5.47 9.24 15.79
N LEU A 269 -6.44 8.44 16.25
CA LEU A 269 -7.44 8.87 17.22
C LEU A 269 -6.82 9.22 18.58
N VAL A 270 -5.81 8.45 19.01
CA VAL A 270 -5.01 8.76 20.20
C VAL A 270 -4.23 10.07 20.02
N LYS A 271 -3.55 10.25 18.88
CA LYS A 271 -2.82 11.49 18.54
C LYS A 271 -3.73 12.72 18.51
N LYS A 272 -4.98 12.57 18.07
CA LYS A 272 -6.00 13.63 18.07
C LYS A 272 -6.66 13.85 19.45
N GLY A 273 -6.25 13.11 20.49
CA GLY A 273 -6.84 13.20 21.83
C GLY A 273 -8.28 12.68 21.93
N LYS A 274 -8.79 12.00 20.90
CA LYS A 274 -10.18 11.49 20.88
C LYS A 274 -10.35 10.21 21.67
N VAL A 275 -9.28 9.45 21.83
CA VAL A 275 -9.26 8.17 22.54
C VAL A 275 -8.03 8.12 23.43
N ARG A 276 -8.16 7.52 24.60
CA ARG A 276 -7.02 7.33 25.52
C ARG A 276 -6.21 6.10 25.12
N ASN A 277 -4.89 6.21 25.20
CA ASN A 277 -4.03 5.06 25.01
C ASN A 277 -4.26 4.04 26.14
N ILE A 278 -4.46 2.78 25.79
CA ILE A 278 -4.69 1.70 26.76
C ILE A 278 -3.33 1.08 27.08
N ARG A 279 -2.91 1.19 28.34
CA ARG A 279 -1.67 0.54 28.82
C ARG A 279 -1.78 -0.97 28.58
N ASN A 280 -0.76 -1.55 27.95
CA ASN A 280 -0.73 -2.97 27.56
C ASN A 280 -1.87 -3.42 26.62
N GLY A 281 -2.44 -2.51 25.84
CA GLY A 281 -3.49 -2.84 24.86
C GLY A 281 -3.09 -3.95 23.88
N GLU A 282 -1.78 -4.06 23.59
CA GLU A 282 -1.23 -5.12 22.75
C GLU A 282 -1.42 -6.53 23.30
N ALA A 283 -1.21 -6.69 24.60
CA ALA A 283 -1.46 -7.95 25.28
C ALA A 283 -2.97 -8.27 25.28
N ILE A 284 -3.82 -7.27 25.50
CA ILE A 284 -5.28 -7.46 25.56
C ILE A 284 -5.82 -7.98 24.22
N TYR A 285 -5.55 -7.29 23.11
CA TYR A 285 -6.07 -7.76 21.82
C TYR A 285 -5.40 -9.06 21.37
N PHE A 286 -4.15 -9.32 21.76
CA PHE A 286 -3.49 -10.59 21.46
C PHE A 286 -4.18 -11.75 22.19
N SER A 287 -4.40 -11.60 23.49
CA SER A 287 -5.10 -12.59 24.32
C SER A 287 -6.52 -12.84 23.82
N LEU A 288 -7.27 -11.78 23.47
CA LEU A 288 -8.60 -11.90 22.87
C LEU A 288 -8.55 -12.63 21.52
N ALA A 289 -7.62 -12.26 20.63
CA ALA A 289 -7.48 -12.92 19.34
C ALA A 289 -7.13 -14.41 19.50
N MET A 290 -6.26 -14.75 20.44
CA MET A 290 -5.93 -16.15 20.75
C MET A 290 -7.13 -16.90 21.34
N GLY A 291 -7.87 -16.28 22.27
CA GLY A 291 -9.10 -16.84 22.84
C GLY A 291 -10.14 -17.17 21.77
N PHE A 292 -10.38 -16.26 20.83
CA PHE A 292 -11.29 -16.53 19.69
C PHE A 292 -10.80 -17.68 18.82
N ILE A 293 -9.51 -17.72 18.48
CA ILE A 293 -8.94 -18.82 17.67
C ILE A 293 -9.12 -20.16 18.39
N MET A 294 -8.87 -20.22 19.70
CA MET A 294 -9.04 -21.43 20.49
C MET A 294 -10.52 -21.85 20.60
N ALA A 295 -11.43 -20.91 20.84
CA ALA A 295 -12.87 -21.17 20.90
C ALA A 295 -13.41 -21.70 19.56
N ILE A 296 -12.99 -21.10 18.45
CA ILE A 296 -13.36 -21.55 17.10
C ILE A 296 -12.75 -22.93 16.81
N ARG A 297 -11.49 -23.18 17.22
CA ARG A 297 -10.89 -24.51 17.06
C ARG A 297 -11.70 -25.59 17.77
N LYS A 298 -12.14 -25.33 19.00
CA LYS A 298 -12.91 -26.28 19.82
C LYS A 298 -14.30 -26.52 19.26
N ASN A 299 -15.02 -25.46 18.89
CA ASN A 299 -16.43 -25.56 18.51
C ASN A 299 -16.63 -25.79 17.01
N GLN A 300 -15.73 -25.28 16.17
CA GLN A 300 -15.86 -25.25 14.70
C GLN A 300 -14.49 -25.45 14.01
N PRO A 301 -13.86 -26.63 14.16
CA PRO A 301 -12.52 -26.87 13.63
C PRO A 301 -12.44 -26.72 12.09
N LYS A 302 -13.57 -26.92 11.39
CA LYS A 302 -13.69 -26.74 9.94
C LYS A 302 -13.51 -25.29 9.48
N SER A 303 -13.69 -24.28 10.34
CA SER A 303 -13.54 -22.87 9.98
C SER A 303 -12.07 -22.41 9.90
N ILE A 304 -11.14 -23.15 10.54
CA ILE A 304 -9.70 -22.85 10.49
C ILE A 304 -9.14 -23.42 9.19
N THR A 305 -8.93 -22.59 8.18
CA THR A 305 -8.55 -23.04 6.83
C THR A 305 -7.05 -23.35 6.66
N SER A 306 -6.17 -22.90 7.55
CA SER A 306 -4.71 -23.04 7.39
C SER A 306 -4.16 -24.30 8.09
N PRO A 307 -3.56 -25.26 7.35
CA PRO A 307 -2.97 -26.46 7.95
C PRO A 307 -1.81 -26.16 8.89
N TYR A 308 -0.95 -25.19 8.55
CA TYR A 308 0.17 -24.78 9.39
C TYR A 308 -0.27 -24.22 10.72
N ILE A 309 -1.35 -23.43 10.74
CA ILE A 309 -1.88 -22.86 11.99
C ILE A 309 -2.50 -23.96 12.83
N ARG A 310 -3.17 -24.96 12.23
CA ARG A 310 -3.64 -26.14 12.97
C ARG A 310 -2.48 -26.89 13.62
N PHE A 311 -1.40 -27.14 12.87
CA PHE A 311 -0.19 -27.80 13.37
C PHE A 311 0.53 -27.00 14.47
N ALA A 312 0.72 -25.70 14.26
CA ALA A 312 1.36 -24.84 15.25
C ALA A 312 0.52 -24.76 16.54
N LEU A 313 -0.81 -24.69 16.41
CA LEU A 313 -1.71 -24.68 17.56
C LEU A 313 -1.76 -26.03 18.26
N SER A 314 -1.62 -27.17 17.56
CA SER A 314 -1.57 -28.48 18.23
C SER A 314 -0.30 -28.60 19.08
N ARG A 315 0.85 -28.23 18.51
CA ARG A 315 2.13 -28.24 19.20
C ARG A 315 2.20 -27.28 20.38
N LEU A 316 1.57 -26.10 20.29
CA LEU A 316 1.46 -25.15 21.40
C LEU A 316 0.61 -25.68 22.57
N LEU A 317 -0.34 -26.57 22.27
CA LEU A 317 -1.26 -27.14 23.26
C LEU A 317 -0.82 -28.52 23.75
N GLY A 318 0.31 -29.04 23.26
CA GLY A 318 0.83 -30.36 23.62
C GLY A 318 0.06 -31.53 23.00
N GLU A 319 -0.66 -31.27 21.89
CA GLU A 319 -1.39 -32.25 21.08
C GLU A 319 -0.64 -32.59 19.77
#